data_AF-A0A957EY91-F1
#
_entry.id   AF-A0A957EY91-F1
#
_cell.length_a   1.000
_cell.length_b   1.000
_cell.length_c   1.000
_cell.angle_alpha   90.00
_cell.angle_beta   90.00
_cell.angle_gamma   90.00
#
_symmetry.space_group_name_H-M   'P 1'
#
loop_
_entity.id
_entity.type
_entity.pdbx_description
1 polymer ?
#
loop_
_entity_poly.entity_id
_entity_poly.type
_entity_poly.pdbx_seq_one_letter_code
_entity_poly.pdbx_strand_id
1 'polypeptide(L)'
;MNPKYEKLKALLKELFQLDQPDLDFGLYRILHARSAEINQFLDHDLLPQVRQAFEEYQPADKAELEKQLREKSAQYRADGLDPDSVPGVQKLRQQLNEA
;
A
#
# COMPACT_ATOMS: atom_id res chain seq x y z
N MET A 1 -18.29 1.39 1.07
CA MET A 1 -17.26 2.39 1.41
C MET A 1 -16.33 1.81 2.45
N ASN A 2 -15.01 1.97 2.31
CA ASN A 2 -14.03 1.47 3.28
C ASN A 2 -13.88 2.52 4.41
N PRO A 3 -14.26 2.21 5.67
CA PRO A 3 -14.29 3.20 6.76
C PRO A 3 -12.90 3.77 7.09
N LYS A 4 -11.82 3.00 6.88
CA LYS A 4 -10.45 3.50 7.09
C LYS A 4 -10.05 4.52 6.03
N TYR A 5 -10.50 4.33 4.80
CA TYR A 5 -10.23 5.25 3.69
C TYR A 5 -10.94 6.58 3.87
N GLU A 6 -12.21 6.56 4.30
CA GLU A 6 -12.93 7.80 4.64
C GLU A 6 -12.26 8.56 5.79
N LYS A 7 -11.76 7.84 6.81
CA LYS A 7 -10.99 8.45 7.90
C LYS A 7 -9.70 9.09 7.40
N LEU A 8 -8.98 8.45 6.49
CA LEU A 8 -7.78 9.01 5.86
C LEU A 8 -8.11 10.31 5.11
N LYS A 9 -9.17 10.29 4.28
CA LYS A 9 -9.64 11.49 3.56
C LYS A 9 -9.97 12.63 4.52
N ALA A 10 -10.69 12.35 5.60
CA ALA A 10 -11.03 13.37 6.60
C ALA A 10 -9.79 13.98 7.25
N LEU A 11 -8.81 13.15 7.65
CA LEU A 11 -7.55 13.62 8.22
C LEU A 11 -6.72 14.46 7.24
N LEU A 12 -6.71 14.10 5.96
CA LEU A 12 -6.01 14.90 4.94
C LEU A 12 -6.69 16.26 4.75
N LYS A 13 -8.04 16.31 4.70
CA LYS A 13 -8.78 17.57 4.64
C LYS A 13 -8.50 18.47 5.85
N GLU A 14 -8.44 17.88 7.04
CA GLU A 14 -8.06 18.58 8.28
C GLU A 14 -6.62 19.09 8.25
N LEU A 15 -5.66 18.25 7.83
CA LEU A 15 -4.24 18.59 7.75
C LEU A 15 -3.97 19.78 6.81
N PHE A 16 -4.64 19.79 5.66
CA PHE A 16 -4.53 20.88 4.69
C PHE A 16 -5.36 22.11 5.07
N GLN A 17 -6.15 22.03 6.16
CA GLN A 17 -6.97 23.12 6.69
C GLN A 17 -7.83 23.80 5.60
N LEU A 18 -8.31 23.02 4.63
CA LEU A 18 -9.02 23.55 3.45
C LEU A 18 -10.34 24.25 3.82
N ASP A 19 -10.91 23.88 4.97
CA ASP A 19 -12.17 24.41 5.49
C ASP A 19 -12.00 25.65 6.39
N GLN A 20 -10.79 26.18 6.55
CA GLN A 20 -10.51 27.38 7.36
C GLN A 20 -10.15 28.58 6.48
N PRO A 21 -11.14 29.39 6.03
CA PRO A 21 -10.91 30.54 5.17
C PRO A 21 -10.16 31.69 5.85
N ASP A 22 -10.04 31.70 7.18
CA ASP A 22 -9.33 32.74 7.94
C ASP A 22 -7.79 32.65 7.80
N LEU A 23 -7.26 31.54 7.26
CA LEU A 23 -5.83 31.33 7.00
C LEU A 23 -5.42 31.90 5.64
N ASP A 24 -5.48 33.23 5.48
CA ASP A 24 -5.17 33.88 4.21
C ASP A 24 -3.75 34.48 4.17
N PHE A 25 -2.76 33.72 4.66
CA PHE A 25 -1.37 34.15 4.75
C PHE A 25 -0.38 33.01 4.42
N GLY A 26 0.82 33.39 3.96
CA GLY A 26 1.90 32.44 3.66
C GLY A 26 1.48 31.36 2.65
N LEU A 27 1.80 30.10 2.96
CA LEU A 27 1.49 28.95 2.09
C LEU A 27 -0.02 28.70 1.95
N TYR A 28 -0.83 29.07 2.95
CA TYR A 28 -2.27 28.81 2.95
C TYR A 28 -3.02 29.59 1.86
N ARG A 29 -2.52 30.77 1.45
CA ARG A 29 -3.04 31.48 0.27
C ARG A 29 -3.00 30.64 -1.00
N ILE A 30 -1.90 29.89 -1.19
CA ILE A 30 -1.70 29.02 -2.34
C ILE A 30 -2.60 27.78 -2.24
N LEU A 31 -2.67 27.19 -1.05
CA LEU A 31 -3.53 26.03 -0.78
C LEU A 31 -5.01 26.36 -0.98
N HIS A 32 -5.46 27.54 -0.52
CA HIS A 32 -6.83 28.00 -0.69
C HIS A 32 -7.15 28.25 -2.17
N ALA A 33 -6.25 28.91 -2.91
CA ALA A 33 -6.41 29.13 -4.34
C ALA A 33 -6.50 27.82 -5.16
N ARG A 34 -5.94 26.73 -4.63
CA ARG A 34 -6.01 25.39 -5.23
C ARG A 34 -6.95 24.44 -4.48
N SER A 35 -7.80 24.93 -3.58
CA SER A 35 -8.67 24.10 -2.74
C SER A 35 -9.59 23.20 -3.57
N ALA A 36 -10.06 23.68 -4.72
CA ALA A 36 -10.85 22.90 -5.67
C ALA A 36 -10.05 21.71 -6.25
N GLU A 37 -8.81 21.94 -6.70
CA GLU A 37 -7.91 20.89 -7.18
C GLU A 37 -7.60 19.86 -6.08
N ILE A 38 -7.31 20.33 -4.87
CA ILE A 38 -6.98 19.45 -3.73
C ILE A 38 -8.20 18.61 -3.35
N ASN A 39 -9.40 19.20 -3.30
CA ASN A 39 -10.62 18.44 -3.01
C ASN A 39 -10.92 17.42 -4.10
N GLN A 40 -10.79 17.79 -5.37
CA GLN A 40 -10.94 16.85 -6.49
C GLN A 40 -9.96 15.67 -6.36
N PHE A 41 -8.70 15.95 -6.04
CA PHE A 41 -7.70 14.92 -5.81
C PHE A 41 -8.11 13.98 -4.66
N LEU A 42 -8.47 14.52 -3.51
CA LEU A 42 -8.87 13.72 -2.34
C LEU A 42 -10.13 12.89 -2.61
N ASP A 43 -11.05 13.39 -3.43
CA ASP A 43 -12.33 12.74 -3.69
C ASP A 43 -12.30 11.72 -4.84
N HIS A 44 -11.47 11.94 -5.87
CA HIS A 44 -11.45 11.10 -7.08
C HIS A 44 -10.11 10.41 -7.36
N ASP A 45 -8.98 11.08 -7.11
CA ASP A 45 -7.66 10.61 -7.56
C ASP A 45 -6.83 9.90 -6.48
N LEU A 46 -7.17 10.14 -5.20
CA LEU A 46 -6.45 9.56 -4.06
C LEU A 46 -6.62 8.03 -3.99
N LEU A 47 -7.81 7.50 -4.29
CA LEU A 47 -8.08 6.07 -4.13
C LEU A 47 -7.20 5.19 -5.03
N PRO A 48 -7.04 5.48 -6.35
CA PRO A 48 -6.09 4.77 -7.20
C PRO A 48 -4.65 4.80 -6.66
N GLN A 49 -4.16 5.95 -6.20
CA GLN A 49 -2.79 6.08 -5.69
C GLN A 49 -2.56 5.31 -4.41
N VAL A 50 -3.53 5.32 -3.49
CA VAL A 50 -3.48 4.51 -2.28
C VAL A 50 -3.39 3.03 -2.67
N ARG A 51 -4.24 2.55 -3.59
CA ARG A 51 -4.19 1.16 -4.03
C ARG A 51 -2.83 0.79 -4.63
N GLN A 52 -2.30 1.61 -5.53
CA GLN A 52 -0.99 1.40 -6.12
C GLN A 52 0.13 1.34 -5.06
N ALA A 53 0.13 2.27 -4.10
CA ALA A 53 1.11 2.28 -3.02
C ALA A 53 1.01 1.03 -2.14
N PHE A 54 -0.18 0.50 -1.92
CA PHE A 54 -0.39 -0.76 -1.19
C PHE A 54 -0.04 -2.01 -2.03
N GLU A 55 -0.13 -1.95 -3.36
CA GLU A 55 0.33 -3.01 -4.26
C GLU A 55 1.87 -3.08 -4.33
N GLU A 56 2.53 -1.91 -4.36
CA GLU A 56 3.98 -1.80 -4.29
C GLU A 56 4.52 -2.13 -2.89
N TYR A 57 3.72 -1.93 -1.85
CA TYR A 57 4.05 -2.32 -0.49
C TYR A 57 3.89 -3.83 -0.30
N GLN A 58 4.98 -4.57 -0.48
CA GLN A 58 5.02 -5.94 0.04
C GLN A 58 5.05 -5.90 1.58
N PRO A 59 4.06 -6.47 2.27
CA PRO A 59 4.13 -6.56 3.73
C PRO A 59 5.38 -7.35 4.13
N ALA A 60 5.99 -6.99 5.26
CA ALA A 60 7.20 -7.66 5.76
C ALA A 60 7.03 -9.19 5.85
N ASP A 61 5.81 -9.65 6.12
CA ASP A 61 5.43 -11.06 6.10
C ASP A 61 5.63 -11.71 4.72
N LYS A 62 5.28 -11.03 3.62
CA LYS A 62 5.47 -11.51 2.25
C LYS A 62 6.95 -11.64 1.89
N ALA A 63 7.75 -10.63 2.26
CA ALA A 63 9.19 -10.65 2.03
C ALA A 63 9.88 -11.79 2.80
N GLU A 64 9.45 -12.04 4.04
CA GLU A 64 9.94 -13.15 4.86
C GLU A 64 9.49 -14.52 4.30
N LEU A 65 8.23 -14.63 3.85
CA LEU A 65 7.71 -15.82 3.16
C LEU A 65 8.50 -16.11 1.86
N GLU A 66 8.80 -15.08 1.05
CA GLU A 66 9.61 -15.24 -0.18
C GLU A 66 11.04 -15.70 0.14
N LYS A 67 11.61 -15.19 1.23
CA LYS A 67 12.94 -15.59 1.69
C LYS A 67 12.94 -17.06 2.12
N GLN A 68 11.99 -17.48 2.94
CA GLN A 68 11.85 -18.88 3.35
C GLN A 68 11.60 -19.81 2.16
N LEU A 69 10.80 -19.38 1.18
CA LEU A 69 10.59 -20.12 -0.06
C LEU A 69 11.89 -20.29 -0.84
N ARG A 70 12.69 -19.22 -0.98
CA ARG A 70 14.00 -19.24 -1.65
C ARG A 70 14.98 -20.19 -0.94
N GLU A 71 15.10 -20.08 0.39
CA GLU A 71 16.00 -20.91 1.19
C GLU A 71 15.64 -22.40 1.08
N LYS A 72 14.36 -22.75 1.27
CA LYS A 72 13.92 -24.15 1.14
C LYS A 72 14.07 -24.69 -0.28
N SER A 73 13.74 -23.89 -1.29
CA SER A 73 13.88 -24.31 -2.69
C SER A 73 15.35 -24.54 -3.06
N ALA A 74 16.26 -23.70 -2.56
CA ALA A 74 17.70 -23.87 -2.76
C ALA A 74 18.22 -25.12 -2.03
N GLN A 75 17.77 -25.37 -0.80
CA GLN A 75 18.12 -26.56 -0.04
C GLN A 75 17.69 -27.84 -0.77
N TYR A 76 16.43 -27.94 -1.21
CA TYR A 76 15.96 -29.12 -1.92
C TYR A 76 16.67 -29.33 -3.26
N ARG A 77 17.01 -28.27 -4.00
CA ARG A 77 17.86 -28.39 -5.20
C ARG A 77 19.25 -28.92 -4.88
N ALA A 78 19.86 -28.47 -3.78
CA ALA A 78 21.16 -28.95 -3.35
C ALA A 78 21.11 -30.44 -2.94
N ASP A 79 19.99 -30.87 -2.38
CA ASP A 79 19.72 -32.27 -2.02
C ASP A 79 19.30 -33.13 -3.23
N GLY A 80 19.30 -32.57 -4.45
CA GLY A 80 18.95 -33.28 -5.70
C GLY A 80 17.46 -33.52 -5.90
N LEU A 81 16.61 -32.87 -5.10
CA LEU A 81 15.14 -32.94 -5.17
C LEU A 81 14.59 -31.78 -5.99
N ASP A 82 13.52 -32.03 -6.74
CA ASP A 82 12.78 -30.96 -7.42
C ASP A 82 11.93 -30.18 -6.39
N PRO A 83 12.18 -28.87 -6.16
CA PRO A 83 11.40 -28.07 -5.23
C PRO A 83 9.90 -28.05 -5.55
N ASP A 84 9.54 -28.13 -6.84
CA ASP A 84 8.14 -28.15 -7.27
C ASP A 84 7.45 -29.47 -6.95
N SER A 85 8.20 -30.52 -6.58
CA SER A 85 7.66 -31.80 -6.11
C SER A 85 7.44 -31.87 -4.59
N VAL A 86 8.00 -30.91 -3.84
CA VAL A 86 7.96 -30.91 -2.37
C VAL A 86 6.69 -30.22 -1.86
N PRO A 87 5.79 -30.91 -1.12
CA PRO A 87 4.54 -30.32 -0.64
C PRO A 87 4.73 -29.08 0.24
N GLY A 88 5.84 -29.02 0.99
CA GLY A 88 6.18 -27.87 1.83
C GLY A 88 6.48 -26.59 1.02
N VAL A 89 7.15 -26.72 -0.12
CA VAL A 89 7.47 -25.59 -1.02
C VAL A 89 6.22 -25.14 -1.78
N GLN A 90 5.40 -26.09 -2.24
CA GLN A 90 4.11 -25.81 -2.88
C GLN A 90 3.18 -25.04 -1.94
N LYS A 91 3.08 -25.45 -0.68
CA LYS A 91 2.26 -24.77 0.33
C LYS A 91 2.75 -23.35 0.61
N LEU A 92 4.07 -23.16 0.74
CA LEU A 92 4.68 -21.83 0.90
C LEU A 92 4.39 -20.93 -0.31
N ARG A 93 4.47 -21.47 -1.52
CA ARG A 93 4.19 -20.75 -2.76
C ARG A 93 2.71 -20.37 -2.89
N GLN A 94 1.81 -21.26 -2.45
CA GLN A 94 0.38 -20.99 -2.39
C GLN A 94 0.06 -19.88 -1.37
N GLN A 95 0.64 -19.96 -0.16
CA GLN A 95 0.50 -18.92 0.86
C GLN A 95 1.00 -17.56 0.38
N LEU A 96 2.03 -17.52 -0.47
CA LEU A 96 2.58 -16.28 -1.03
C LEU A 96 1.67 -15.65 -2.10
N ASN A 97 0.95 -16.47 -2.86
CA ASN A 97 -0.06 -16.03 -3.83
C ASN A 97 -1.37 -15.60 -3.17
N GLU A 98 -1.65 -16.11 -1.97
CA GLU A 98 -2.85 -15.78 -1.18
C GLU A 98 -2.64 -14.60 -0.22
N ALA A 99 -1.38 -14.30 0.13
CA ALA A 99 -0.95 -13.07 0.82
C ALA A 99 -0.88 -11.89 -0.16
#